data_AF-A0A917E7D5-F1
#
_entry.id   AF-A0A917E7D5-F1
#
_cell.length_a   1.000
_cell.length_b   1.000
_cell.length_c   1.000
_cell.angle_alpha   90.00
_cell.angle_beta   90.00
_cell.angle_gamma   90.00
#
_symmetry.space_group_name_H-M   'P 1'
#
loop_
_entity.id
_entity.type
_entity.pdbx_description
1 polymer ?
#
loop_
_entity_poly.entity_id
_entity_poly.type
_entity_poly.pdbx_seq_one_letter_code
_entity_poly.pdbx_strand_id
1 'polypeptide(L)' 'MTERLEQAVQIARTLSPEMPDDIAHMVLAYASHDKAVYQLTSEEEADLIEAEAEIERGEIATDAEVEAVFSTYRL' A
#
# COMPACT_ATOMS: atom_id res chain seq x y z
N MET A 1 14.96 17.76 18.42
CA MET A 1 15.15 16.41 17.86
C MET A 1 16.22 15.69 18.68
N THR A 2 16.16 14.36 18.77
CA THR A 2 17.30 13.59 19.33
C THR A 2 18.40 13.50 18.28
N GLU A 3 19.66 13.35 18.70
CA GLU A 3 20.81 13.25 17.78
C GLU A 3 20.63 12.14 16.74
N ARG A 4 20.06 11.00 17.14
CA ARG A 4 19.77 9.88 16.22
C ARG A 4 18.68 10.20 15.20
N LEU A 5 17.64 10.93 15.60
CA LEU A 5 16.55 11.31 14.68
C LEU A 5 17.05 12.36 13.67
N GLU A 6 17.92 13.27 14.09
CA GLU A 6 18.55 14.25 13.21
C GLU A 6 19.46 13.60 12.16
N GLN A 7 20.27 12.63 12.57
CA GLN A 7 21.08 11.84 11.65
C GLN A 7 20.21 11.08 10.63
N ALA A 8 19.09 10.49 11.06
CA ALA A 8 18.18 9.77 10.18
C ALA A 8 17.55 10.68 9.12
N VAL A 9 17.09 11.88 9.50
CA VAL A 9 16.55 12.87 8.57
C VAL A 9 17.62 13.33 7.56
N GLN A 10 18.86 13.54 8.01
CA GLN A 10 19.94 13.96 7.13
C GLN A 10 20.29 12.89 6.08
N ILE A 11 20.25 11.60 6.45
CA ILE A 11 20.45 10.48 5.53
C ILE A 11 19.28 10.40 4.54
N ALA A 12 18.03 10.49 5.01
CA ALA A 12 16.85 10.40 4.15
C ALA A 12 16.86 11.44 3.02
N ARG A 13 17.34 12.66 3.30
CA ARG A 13 17.48 13.74 2.30
C ARG A 13 18.49 13.47 1.19
N THR A 14 19.39 12.50 1.36
CA THR A 14 20.38 12.12 0.35
C THR A 14 19.94 10.97 -0.55
N LEU A 15 18.77 10.39 -0.29
CA LEU A 15 18.24 9.27 -1.07
C LEU A 15 17.61 9.74 -2.39
N SER A 16 17.35 8.78 -3.27
CA SER A 16 16.61 8.98 -4.53
C SER A 16 15.27 9.69 -4.28
N PRO A 17 14.75 10.55 -5.17
CA PRO A 17 13.53 11.34 -4.93
C PRO A 17 12.29 10.55 -4.51
N GLU A 18 12.22 9.25 -4.85
CA GLU A 18 11.11 8.36 -4.51
C GLU A 18 11.20 7.78 -3.08
N MET A 19 12.41 7.63 -2.54
CA MET A 19 12.67 6.98 -1.25
C MET A 19 12.27 7.80 0.00
N PRO A 20 12.36 9.15 0.03
CA PRO A 20 11.93 9.95 1.16
C PRO A 20 10.45 9.79 1.51
N ASP A 21 9.58 9.66 0.52
CA ASP A 21 8.14 9.50 0.74
C ASP A 21 7.82 8.13 1.34
N ASP A 22 8.47 7.06 0.88
CA ASP A 22 8.34 5.73 1.48
C ASP A 22 8.80 5.71 2.95
N ILE A 23 9.92 6.37 3.24
CA ILE A 23 10.44 6.50 4.61
C ILE A 23 9.49 7.33 5.46
N ALA A 24 8.96 8.43 4.92
CA ALA A 24 7.97 9.25 5.61
C ALA A 24 6.72 8.43 5.93
N HIS A 25 6.23 7.63 4.98
CA HIS A 25 5.09 6.74 5.17
C HIS A 25 5.32 5.74 6.31
N MET A 26 6.49 5.08 6.34
CA MET A 26 6.85 4.14 7.41
C MET A 26 6.95 4.80 8.78
N VAL A 27 7.59 5.98 8.86
CA VAL A 27 7.73 6.73 10.13
C VAL A 27 6.38 7.23 10.63
N LEU A 28 5.51 7.72 9.74
CA LEU A 28 4.17 8.16 10.08
C LEU A 28 3.28 6.99 10.54
N ALA A 29 3.34 5.85 9.87
CA ALA A 29 2.63 4.63 10.27
C ALA A 29 3.12 4.10 11.64
N TYR A 30 4.42 4.18 11.91
CA TYR A 30 4.98 3.83 13.21
C TYR A 30 4.57 4.82 14.32
N ALA A 31 4.63 6.12 14.03
CA ALA A 31 4.38 7.17 15.01
C ALA A 31 2.88 7.40 15.29
N SER A 32 1.99 7.11 14.33
CA SER A 32 0.56 7.34 14.50
C SER A 32 -0.02 6.52 15.65
N HIS A 33 0.59 5.38 16.05
CA HIS A 33 0.02 4.39 17.00
C HIS A 33 -1.43 4.00 16.68
N ASP A 34 -1.91 4.40 15.52
CA ASP A 34 -3.29 4.46 15.14
C ASP A 34 -3.35 3.90 13.73
N LYS A 35 -4.16 2.86 13.63
CA LYS A 35 -4.20 1.79 12.64
C LYS A 35 -3.09 0.74 12.83
N ALA A 36 -3.43 -0.29 13.60
CA ALA A 36 -2.79 -1.59 13.43
C ALA A 36 -2.73 -1.90 11.94
N VAL A 37 -1.53 -2.21 11.43
CA VAL A 37 -1.37 -2.77 10.09
C VAL A 37 -2.37 -3.92 9.98
N TYR A 38 -3.28 -3.85 9.02
CA TYR A 38 -4.28 -4.90 8.86
C TYR A 38 -3.56 -6.19 8.52
N GLN A 39 -3.60 -7.15 9.44
CA GLN A 39 -3.02 -8.46 9.21
C GLN A 39 -4.05 -9.29 8.47
N LEU A 40 -3.76 -9.59 7.21
CA LEU A 40 -4.56 -10.51 6.42
C LEU A 40 -4.65 -11.85 7.15
N THR A 41 -5.86 -12.42 7.14
CA THR A 41 -6.04 -13.84 7.40
C THR A 41 -5.39 -14.65 6.27
N SER A 42 -5.10 -15.93 6.51
CA SER A 42 -4.53 -16.78 5.47
C SER A 42 -5.45 -16.94 4.26
N GLU A 43 -6.76 -16.79 4.44
CA GLU A 43 -7.73 -16.80 3.35
C GLU A 43 -7.61 -15.54 2.51
N GLU A 44 -7.62 -14.36 3.13
CA GLU A 44 -7.46 -13.08 2.40
C GLU A 44 -6.10 -12.96 1.70
N GLU A 45 -5.02 -13.48 2.31
CA GLU A 45 -3.71 -13.54 1.67
C GLU A 45 -3.72 -14.46 0.43
N ALA A 46 -4.39 -15.61 0.52
CA ALA A 46 -4.55 -16.52 -0.61
C ALA A 46 -5.38 -15.90 -1.74
N ASP A 47 -6.44 -15.15 -1.41
CA ASP A 47 -7.26 -14.44 -2.38
C ASP A 47 -6.45 -13.40 -3.17
N LEU A 48 -5.54 -12.66 -2.50
CA LEU A 48 -4.67 -11.70 -3.17
C LEU A 48 -3.63 -12.40 -4.08
N ILE A 49 -3.06 -13.52 -3.63
CA ILE A 49 -2.14 -14.31 -4.45
C ILE A 49 -2.83 -14.81 -5.72
N GLU A 50 -4.08 -15.26 -5.62
CA GLU A 50 -4.84 -15.67 -6.81
C GLU A 50 -5.15 -14.49 -7.72
N ALA A 51 -5.54 -13.34 -7.16
CA ALA A 51 -5.79 -12.13 -7.95
C ALA A 51 -4.54 -11.67 -8.72
N GLU A 52 -3.34 -11.77 -8.12
CA GLU A 52 -2.07 -11.51 -8.84
C GLU A 52 -1.87 -12.49 -10.01
N ALA A 53 -2.18 -13.77 -9.79
CA ALA A 53 -2.09 -14.78 -10.84
C ALA A 53 -3.13 -14.56 -11.97
N GLU A 54 -4.34 -14.09 -11.65
CA GLU A 54 -5.36 -13.69 -12.63
C GLU A 54 -4.87 -12.53 -13.50
N ILE A 55 -4.20 -11.54 -12.91
CA ILE A 55 -3.59 -10.42 -13.64
C ILE A 55 -2.55 -10.93 -14.63
N GLU A 56 -1.68 -11.85 -14.22
CA GLU A 56 -0.67 -12.45 -15.10
C GLU A 56 -1.30 -13.23 -16.27
N ARG A 57 -2.45 -13.88 -16.04
CA ARG A 57 -3.22 -14.57 -17.07
C ARG A 57 -4.04 -13.62 -17.94
N GLY A 58 -4.17 -12.34 -17.55
CA GLY A 58 -5.03 -11.37 -18.21
C GLY A 58 -6.52 -11.58 -17.95
N GLU A 59 -6.87 -12.30 -16.88
CA GLU A 59 -8.23 -12.57 -16.41
C GLU A 59 -8.79 -11.37 -15.63
N ILE A 60 -8.67 -10.18 -16.22
CA ILE A 60 -9.14 -8.93 -15.63
C ILE A 60 -10.51 -8.54 -16.19
N ALA A 61 -11.35 -7.97 -15.32
CA ALA A 61 -12.64 -7.44 -15.74
C ALA A 61 -12.43 -6.32 -16.77
N THR A 62 -13.30 -6.29 -17.78
CA THR A 62 -13.35 -5.22 -18.78
C THR A 62 -13.97 -3.95 -18.21
N ASP A 63 -13.69 -2.81 -18.84
CA ASP A 63 -14.28 -1.52 -18.47
C ASP A 63 -15.82 -1.57 -18.40
N ALA A 64 -16.46 -2.28 -19.32
CA ALA A 64 -17.91 -2.42 -19.36
C ALA A 64 -18.46 -3.25 -18.17
N GLU A 65 -17.73 -4.29 -17.76
CA GLU A 65 -18.09 -5.10 -16.58
C GLU A 65 -17.92 -4.30 -15.29
N VAL A 66 -16.82 -3.54 -15.18
CA VAL A 66 -16.57 -2.65 -14.04
C VAL A 66 -17.66 -1.57 -13.94
N GLU A 67 -18.01 -0.94 -15.07
CA GLU A 67 -19.07 0.08 -15.11
C GLU A 67 -20.43 -0.49 -14.69
N ALA A 68 -20.76 -1.71 -15.12
CA ALA A 68 -22.01 -2.37 -14.73
C ALA A 68 -22.09 -2.63 -13.21
N VAL A 69 -20.98 -3.07 -12.60
CA VAL A 69 -20.89 -3.26 -11.15
C VAL A 69 -21.02 -1.92 -10.42
N PHE A 70 -20.28 -0.89 -10.85
CA PHE A 70 -20.31 0.42 -10.19
C PHE A 70 -21.67 1.11 -10.32
N SER A 71 -22.31 1.05 -11.48
CA SER A 71 -23.67 1.54 -11.69
C SER A 71 -24.69 0.89 -10.74
N THR A 72 -24.42 -0.34 -10.28
CA THR A 72 -25.31 -1.08 -9.38
C THR A 72 -25.04 -0.81 -7.90
N TYR A 73 -23.77 -0.70 -7.49
CA TYR A 73 -23.38 -0.75 -6.09
C TYR A 73 -22.69 0.51 -5.54
N ARG A 74 -22.29 1.45 -6.41
CA ARG A 74 -21.61 2.68 -5.98
C ARG A 74 -22.66 3.77 -5.76
N LEU A 75 -22.84 4.19 -4.50
CA LEU A 75 -23.69 5.31 -4.09
C LEU A 75 -23.11 6.67 -4.51
#